data_AF-A0AA35XZH2-F1
#
_entry.id   AF-A0AA35XZH2-F1
#
_cell.length_a   1.000
_cell.length_b   1.000
_cell.length_c   1.000
_cell.angle_alpha   90.00
_cell.angle_beta   90.00
_cell.angle_gamma   90.00
#
_symmetry.space_group_name_H-M   'P 1'
#
loop_
_entity.id
_entity.type
_entity.pdbx_description
1 polymer ?
#
loop_
_entity_poly.entity_id
_entity_poly.type
_entity_poly.pdbx_seq_one_letter_code
_entity_poly.pdbx_strand_id
1 'polypeptide(L)'
;MKKYLLTHHGFLLAIINNSICQIKIKDLNDFKNVIYIEDISKYKCRIKTKEGDVFSYDIKNKLDKIAVEECYLDIEYKSNKHVIIKYKGLFLSANTDMEVTLREHAFSWEEFRVVTEEDIEKILCISNNDILVNKKIHQFNCISGDEVKYKDISIKIDDILSEISKNKMEFSFFINEFPFYAKVINPLFVYVVFGDDVFEQFKLSIKSLCDIGKYTGDIVIVTDMSHEIVTREIKRIYIKPNKIIIINANAKDRLDYVGCRINTLSSSLMFKYQPIFYLDADVLINNKLDNVIYKSVSSDKISAQLEDYPNFNNKIKHNISVGSTLFSESEFDIGNVNGFNAGIIMIPSGEKFHFVFKIAYKMIVLYTQKYGRDSIPYYDQSVLNYILYKFDLYSSSPISDVTELSCEAGIQEATFVHFFPSGNKRLEEMKKFLYEKKIIGEKFLESIMHRERV
;
A
#
# COMPACT_ATOMS: atom_id res chain seq x y z
N MET A 1 -17.21 -19.31 -12.49
CA MET A 1 -16.30 -18.16 -12.26
C MET A 1 -16.57 -17.13 -13.35
N LYS A 2 -16.69 -15.84 -13.02
CA LYS A 2 -16.97 -14.78 -14.01
C LYS A 2 -15.75 -14.54 -14.88
N LYS A 3 -15.97 -14.38 -16.20
CA LYS A 3 -14.93 -14.13 -17.20
C LYS A 3 -15.18 -12.76 -17.83
N TYR A 4 -14.20 -11.88 -17.77
CA TYR A 4 -14.23 -10.54 -18.31
C TYR A 4 -13.42 -10.47 -19.61
N LEU A 5 -13.59 -9.36 -20.34
CA LEU A 5 -12.98 -9.15 -21.64
C LEU A 5 -12.04 -7.95 -21.59
N LEU A 6 -10.75 -8.23 -21.76
CA LEU A 6 -9.69 -7.24 -21.90
C LEU A 6 -9.42 -7.00 -23.39
N THR A 7 -9.54 -5.75 -23.82
CA THR A 7 -9.30 -5.34 -25.21
C THR A 7 -7.81 -5.27 -25.50
N HIS A 8 -7.44 -5.28 -26.80
CA HIS A 8 -6.06 -5.09 -27.23
C HIS A 8 -5.40 -3.80 -26.68
N HIS A 9 -6.21 -2.78 -26.37
CA HIS A 9 -5.75 -1.51 -25.80
C HIS A 9 -5.69 -1.48 -24.27
N GLY A 10 -5.88 -2.63 -23.60
CA GLY A 10 -5.81 -2.71 -22.13
C GLY A 10 -7.05 -2.16 -21.43
N PHE A 11 -8.20 -2.14 -22.10
CA PHE A 11 -9.47 -1.67 -21.55
C PHE A 11 -10.41 -2.83 -21.24
N LEU A 12 -11.36 -2.63 -20.33
CA LEU A 12 -12.43 -3.58 -20.07
C LEU A 12 -13.71 -3.12 -20.75
N LEU A 13 -14.53 -4.06 -21.21
CA LEU A 13 -15.87 -3.74 -21.65
C LEU A 13 -16.78 -3.44 -20.46
N ALA A 14 -17.55 -2.37 -20.55
CA ALA A 14 -18.48 -1.94 -19.51
C ALA A 14 -19.77 -1.38 -20.12
N ILE A 15 -20.79 -1.22 -19.28
CA ILE A 15 -22.05 -0.57 -19.65
C ILE A 15 -22.12 0.81 -19.00
N ILE A 16 -22.21 1.84 -19.82
CA ILE A 16 -22.34 3.23 -19.39
C ILE A 16 -23.50 3.83 -20.17
N ASN A 17 -24.47 4.45 -19.48
CA ASN A 17 -25.65 5.07 -20.09
C ASN A 17 -26.37 4.15 -21.10
N ASN A 18 -26.58 2.88 -20.74
CA ASN A 18 -27.18 1.85 -21.59
C ASN A 18 -26.46 1.63 -22.93
N SER A 19 -25.16 1.87 -23.00
CA SER A 19 -24.32 1.56 -24.17
C SER A 19 -23.11 0.76 -23.73
N ILE A 20 -22.65 -0.16 -24.57
CA ILE A 20 -21.38 -0.85 -24.34
C ILE A 20 -20.26 0.12 -24.68
N CYS A 21 -19.40 0.37 -23.71
CA CYS A 21 -18.25 1.24 -23.83
C CYS A 21 -17.01 0.52 -23.28
N GLN A 22 -15.87 1.18 -23.39
CA GLN A 22 -14.63 0.74 -22.78
C GLN A 22 -14.31 1.60 -21.55
N ILE A 23 -13.75 0.97 -20.53
CA ILE A 23 -13.18 1.64 -19.37
C ILE A 23 -11.70 1.27 -19.24
N LYS A 24 -10.86 2.24 -18.87
CA LYS A 24 -9.47 1.93 -18.56
C LYS A 24 -9.44 1.06 -17.32
N ILE A 25 -8.62 0.01 -17.32
CA ILE A 25 -8.42 -0.82 -16.13
C ILE A 25 -8.10 0.07 -14.93
N LYS A 26 -7.16 1.01 -15.06
CA LYS A 26 -6.77 1.93 -13.97
C LYS A 26 -7.89 2.81 -13.41
N ASP A 27 -8.94 3.06 -14.18
CA ASP A 27 -10.08 3.90 -13.78
C ASP A 27 -11.21 3.05 -13.15
N LEU A 28 -10.98 1.73 -13.00
CA LEU A 28 -11.93 0.79 -12.42
C LEU A 28 -12.01 0.96 -10.90
N ASN A 29 -13.15 1.45 -10.42
CA ASN A 29 -13.44 1.55 -8.98
C ASN A 29 -14.09 0.28 -8.43
N ASP A 30 -14.96 -0.35 -9.22
CA ASP A 30 -15.66 -1.59 -8.89
C ASP A 30 -16.06 -2.35 -10.17
N PHE A 31 -16.47 -3.61 -10.02
CA PHE A 31 -16.90 -4.46 -11.14
C PHE A 31 -18.39 -4.31 -11.50
N LYS A 32 -19.09 -3.30 -10.96
CA LYS A 32 -20.56 -3.18 -11.06
C LYS A 32 -21.03 -3.10 -12.52
N ASN A 33 -20.38 -2.20 -13.27
CA ASN A 33 -20.73 -1.90 -14.66
C ASN A 33 -19.91 -2.70 -15.68
N VAL A 34 -18.96 -3.53 -15.23
CA VAL A 34 -18.10 -4.30 -16.13
C VAL A 34 -18.85 -5.50 -16.66
N ILE A 35 -18.74 -5.70 -17.96
CA ILE A 35 -19.32 -6.82 -18.67
C ILE A 35 -18.51 -8.08 -18.39
N TYR A 36 -19.19 -9.14 -17.98
CA TYR A 36 -18.65 -10.49 -17.99
C TYR A 36 -19.44 -11.40 -18.94
N ILE A 37 -18.73 -12.39 -19.47
CA ILE A 37 -19.24 -13.49 -20.27
C ILE A 37 -19.71 -14.59 -19.32
N GLU A 38 -20.98 -14.97 -19.47
CA GLU A 38 -21.54 -16.20 -18.91
C GLU A 38 -21.66 -17.25 -20.03
N ASP A 39 -20.98 -18.37 -19.83
CA ASP A 39 -20.84 -19.42 -20.83
C ASP A 39 -22.05 -20.37 -20.76
N ILE A 40 -22.91 -20.34 -21.78
CA ILE A 40 -24.11 -21.18 -21.85
C ILE A 40 -23.91 -22.35 -22.82
N SER A 41 -22.88 -22.28 -23.66
CA SER A 41 -22.34 -23.40 -24.45
C SER A 41 -21.02 -22.97 -25.12
N LYS A 42 -20.21 -23.93 -25.58
CA LYS A 42 -18.91 -23.71 -26.26
C LYS A 42 -18.90 -22.65 -27.39
N TYR A 43 -20.04 -22.31 -27.98
CA TYR A 43 -20.15 -21.39 -29.12
C TYR A 43 -21.05 -20.17 -28.87
N LYS A 44 -21.75 -20.11 -27.74
CA LYS A 44 -22.69 -19.02 -27.43
C LYS A 44 -22.51 -18.51 -26.01
N CYS A 45 -22.43 -17.20 -25.86
CA CYS A 45 -22.40 -16.57 -24.56
C CYS A 45 -23.52 -15.56 -24.34
N ARG A 46 -23.74 -15.24 -23.06
CA ARG A 46 -24.44 -14.04 -22.64
C ARG A 46 -23.47 -13.04 -22.05
N ILE A 47 -23.70 -11.77 -22.36
CA ILE A 47 -23.08 -10.65 -21.65
C ILE A 47 -24.00 -10.27 -20.49
N LYS A 48 -23.42 -10.21 -19.29
CA LYS A 48 -24.11 -9.76 -18.08
C LYS A 48 -23.27 -8.70 -17.36
N THR A 49 -23.93 -7.85 -16.58
CA THR A 49 -23.28 -7.04 -15.54
C THR A 49 -23.42 -7.71 -14.18
N LYS A 50 -22.66 -7.25 -13.18
CA LYS A 50 -22.65 -7.84 -11.82
C LYS A 50 -24.03 -7.76 -11.14
N GLU A 51 -24.87 -6.80 -11.52
CA GLU A 51 -26.26 -6.64 -11.04
C GLU A 51 -27.27 -7.60 -11.69
N GLY A 52 -26.85 -8.40 -12.67
CA GLY A 52 -27.71 -9.43 -13.29
C GLY A 52 -28.59 -8.90 -14.43
N ASP A 53 -28.42 -7.64 -14.83
CA ASP A 53 -29.09 -7.09 -16.00
C ASP A 53 -28.64 -7.87 -17.27
N VAL A 54 -29.62 -8.36 -18.02
CA VAL A 54 -29.44 -9.00 -19.33
C VAL A 54 -29.78 -7.97 -20.39
N PHE A 55 -28.90 -7.79 -21.37
CA PHE A 55 -29.05 -6.76 -22.39
C PHE A 55 -29.20 -7.37 -23.79
N SER A 56 -30.01 -6.75 -24.64
CA SER A 56 -30.14 -7.06 -26.07
C SER A 56 -29.40 -6.01 -26.91
N TYR A 57 -28.84 -6.43 -28.05
CA TYR A 57 -27.98 -5.61 -28.91
C TYR A 57 -28.78 -5.05 -30.09
N ASP A 58 -28.88 -3.72 -30.24
CA ASP A 58 -29.34 -3.10 -31.50
C ASP A 58 -28.14 -2.74 -32.39
N ILE A 59 -28.34 -2.77 -33.71
CA ILE A 59 -27.35 -2.51 -34.77
C ILE A 59 -26.73 -1.10 -34.63
N LYS A 60 -27.35 -0.20 -33.84
CA LYS A 60 -26.86 1.15 -33.53
C LYS A 60 -26.08 1.27 -32.21
N ASN A 61 -25.64 0.15 -31.61
CA ASN A 61 -24.94 0.07 -30.31
C ASN A 61 -25.75 0.64 -29.11
N LYS A 62 -27.05 0.86 -29.25
CA LYS A 62 -27.93 1.22 -28.13
C LYS A 62 -28.48 -0.05 -27.50
N LEU A 63 -28.32 -0.20 -26.18
CA LEU A 63 -29.00 -1.25 -25.43
C LEU A 63 -30.36 -0.69 -24.99
N ASP A 64 -31.43 -1.29 -25.47
CA ASP A 64 -32.74 -1.05 -24.85
C ASP A 64 -32.89 -2.02 -23.67
N LYS A 65 -33.27 -1.50 -22.49
CA LYS A 65 -33.70 -2.34 -21.36
C LYS A 65 -35.03 -2.98 -21.74
N ILE A 66 -34.99 -4.17 -22.34
CA ILE A 66 -36.19 -4.89 -22.74
C ILE A 66 -36.27 -6.21 -21.98
N ALA A 67 -37.43 -6.47 -21.38
CA ALA A 67 -37.82 -7.79 -20.91
C ALA A 67 -38.21 -8.69 -22.11
N VAL A 68 -37.30 -8.98 -23.05
CA VAL A 68 -37.58 -9.87 -24.19
C VAL A 68 -36.32 -10.62 -24.65
N GLU A 69 -36.53 -11.90 -25.00
CA GLU A 69 -35.68 -12.90 -25.67
C GLU A 69 -34.15 -12.75 -25.58
N GLU A 70 -33.55 -13.72 -24.90
CA GLU A 70 -32.11 -13.90 -24.69
C GLU A 70 -31.29 -13.63 -25.97
N CYS A 71 -30.65 -12.46 -26.06
CA CYS A 71 -29.70 -12.18 -27.14
C CYS A 71 -28.42 -13.00 -26.90
N TYR A 72 -28.12 -13.89 -27.83
CA TYR A 72 -26.90 -14.68 -27.84
C TYR A 72 -25.86 -14.03 -28.75
N LEU A 73 -24.62 -14.00 -28.28
CA LEU A 73 -23.45 -13.65 -29.08
C LEU A 73 -22.71 -14.92 -29.45
N ASP A 74 -22.27 -15.00 -30.71
CA ASP A 74 -21.41 -16.08 -31.15
C ASP A 74 -19.97 -15.79 -30.70
N ILE A 75 -19.34 -16.78 -30.08
CA ILE A 75 -17.93 -16.70 -29.68
C ILE A 75 -17.10 -17.59 -30.60
N GLU A 76 -16.03 -17.02 -31.16
CA GLU A 76 -14.98 -17.74 -31.85
C GLU A 76 -13.69 -17.71 -31.02
N TYR A 77 -13.24 -18.87 -30.54
CA TYR A 77 -11.98 -18.98 -29.81
C TYR A 77 -10.80 -19.00 -30.78
N LYS A 78 -9.90 -18.02 -30.69
CA LYS A 78 -8.61 -18.02 -31.40
C LYS A 78 -7.56 -18.82 -30.64
N SER A 79 -7.65 -18.79 -29.31
CA SER A 79 -6.85 -19.60 -28.40
C SER A 79 -7.66 -19.89 -27.12
N ASN A 80 -7.05 -20.54 -26.14
CA ASN A 80 -7.63 -20.67 -24.81
C ASN A 80 -7.76 -19.33 -24.06
N LYS A 81 -7.07 -18.28 -24.51
CA LYS A 81 -7.02 -16.96 -23.86
C LYS A 81 -7.73 -15.88 -24.67
N HIS A 82 -7.87 -16.04 -25.98
CA HIS A 82 -8.38 -15.02 -26.88
C HIS A 82 -9.65 -15.47 -27.59
N VAL A 83 -10.61 -14.56 -27.63
CA VAL A 83 -11.89 -14.75 -28.30
C VAL A 83 -12.21 -13.59 -29.22
N ILE A 84 -12.98 -13.88 -30.25
CA ILE A 84 -13.67 -12.91 -31.08
C ILE A 84 -15.17 -13.07 -30.83
N ILE A 85 -15.87 -11.95 -30.74
CA ILE A 85 -17.32 -11.92 -30.46
C ILE A 85 -18.05 -11.44 -31.70
N LYS A 86 -19.12 -12.15 -32.09
CA LYS A 86 -19.99 -11.78 -33.19
C LYS A 86 -21.43 -11.61 -32.75
N TYR A 87 -22.12 -10.67 -33.37
CA TYR A 87 -23.56 -10.49 -33.27
C TYR A 87 -24.16 -10.40 -34.67
N LYS A 88 -25.09 -11.30 -34.99
CA LYS A 88 -25.76 -11.37 -36.31
C LYS A 88 -24.76 -11.36 -37.48
N GLY A 89 -23.63 -12.05 -37.32
CA GLY A 89 -22.56 -12.14 -38.34
C GLY A 89 -21.59 -10.96 -38.36
N LEU A 90 -21.82 -9.89 -37.60
CA LEU A 90 -20.90 -8.75 -37.45
C LEU A 90 -19.98 -8.94 -36.25
N PHE A 91 -18.75 -8.47 -36.35
CA PHE A 91 -17.71 -8.53 -35.32
C PHE A 91 -17.82 -7.36 -34.35
N LEU A 92 -17.69 -7.65 -33.05
CA LEU A 92 -17.58 -6.63 -32.01
C LEU A 92 -16.18 -6.00 -32.04
N SER A 93 -16.09 -4.70 -32.30
CA SER A 93 -14.85 -3.92 -32.40
C SER A 93 -14.75 -2.90 -31.27
N ALA A 94 -13.65 -2.96 -30.53
CA ALA A 94 -13.29 -2.01 -29.49
C ALA A 94 -12.32 -0.96 -30.05
N ASN A 95 -12.78 0.28 -30.21
CA ASN A 95 -12.01 1.36 -30.84
C ASN A 95 -11.13 2.12 -29.84
N THR A 96 -10.14 2.90 -30.31
CA THR A 96 -9.25 3.68 -29.44
C THR A 96 -9.93 4.87 -28.74
N ASP A 97 -11.08 5.31 -29.24
CA ASP A 97 -11.91 6.39 -28.70
C ASP A 97 -12.87 5.95 -27.58
N MET A 98 -12.69 4.72 -27.06
CA MET A 98 -13.51 4.06 -26.05
C MET A 98 -14.88 3.56 -26.53
N GLU A 99 -15.22 3.77 -27.79
CA GLU A 99 -16.47 3.24 -28.34
C GLU A 99 -16.35 1.76 -28.68
N VAL A 100 -17.48 1.07 -28.65
CA VAL A 100 -17.61 -0.30 -29.11
C VAL A 100 -18.62 -0.32 -30.24
N THR A 101 -18.23 -0.90 -31.38
CA THR A 101 -19.00 -0.89 -32.63
C THR A 101 -19.10 -2.30 -33.23
N LEU A 102 -20.01 -2.49 -34.20
CA LEU A 102 -20.09 -3.71 -35.00
C LEU A 102 -19.50 -3.48 -36.39
N ARG A 103 -18.76 -4.47 -36.91
CA ARG A 103 -18.08 -4.40 -38.22
C ARG A 103 -18.24 -5.68 -39.02
N GLU A 104 -18.12 -5.59 -40.34
CA GLU A 104 -18.24 -6.76 -41.23
C GLU A 104 -17.00 -7.68 -41.21
N HIS A 105 -15.84 -7.13 -40.84
CA HIS A 105 -14.57 -7.85 -40.84
C HIS A 105 -13.84 -7.66 -39.52
N ALA A 106 -13.20 -8.74 -39.04
CA ALA A 106 -12.36 -8.70 -37.86
C ALA A 106 -10.96 -8.20 -38.21
N PHE A 107 -10.44 -7.25 -37.44
CA PHE A 107 -9.03 -6.91 -37.45
C PHE A 107 -8.27 -7.64 -36.33
N SER A 108 -6.95 -7.72 -36.45
CA SER A 108 -6.09 -8.43 -35.47
C SER A 108 -6.13 -7.81 -34.06
N TRP A 109 -6.48 -6.53 -33.92
CA TRP A 109 -6.66 -5.87 -32.62
C TRP A 109 -8.08 -6.04 -32.02
N GLU A 110 -8.98 -6.74 -32.71
CA GLU A 110 -10.37 -7.00 -32.27
C GLU A 110 -10.50 -8.34 -31.54
N GLU A 111 -9.36 -8.92 -31.15
CA GLU A 111 -9.29 -10.06 -30.23
C GLU A 111 -9.41 -9.57 -28.79
N PHE A 112 -10.28 -10.23 -28.01
CA PHE A 112 -10.44 -9.96 -26.60
C PHE A 112 -9.77 -11.06 -25.78
N ARG A 113 -8.94 -10.64 -24.84
CA ARG A 113 -8.37 -11.56 -23.86
C ARG A 113 -9.38 -11.84 -22.76
N VAL A 114 -9.61 -13.12 -22.50
CA VAL A 114 -10.49 -13.61 -21.46
C VAL A 114 -9.73 -13.65 -20.14
N VAL A 115 -10.21 -12.90 -19.15
CA VAL A 115 -9.57 -12.76 -17.83
C VAL A 115 -10.58 -12.97 -16.70
N THR A 116 -10.15 -13.42 -15.54
CA THR A 116 -11.01 -13.54 -14.34
C THR A 116 -11.02 -12.24 -13.53
N GLU A 117 -11.90 -12.14 -12.51
CA GLU A 117 -11.89 -11.01 -11.55
C GLU A 117 -10.53 -10.92 -10.85
N GLU A 118 -9.97 -12.07 -10.44
CA GLU A 118 -8.65 -12.18 -9.82
C GLU A 118 -7.52 -11.71 -10.75
N ASP A 119 -7.59 -12.06 -12.03
CA ASP A 119 -6.60 -11.63 -13.02
C ASP A 119 -6.60 -10.10 -13.19
N ILE A 120 -7.80 -9.49 -13.21
CA ILE A 120 -7.93 -8.03 -13.28
C ILE A 120 -7.37 -7.37 -12.03
N GLU A 121 -7.63 -7.92 -10.84
CA GLU A 121 -7.03 -7.39 -9.59
C GLU A 121 -5.50 -7.44 -9.62
N LYS A 122 -4.90 -8.49 -10.17
CA LYS A 122 -3.44 -8.61 -10.34
C LYS A 122 -2.91 -7.57 -11.31
N ILE A 123 -3.56 -7.42 -12.47
CA ILE A 123 -3.19 -6.42 -13.48
C ILE A 123 -3.30 -5.01 -12.91
N LEU A 124 -4.38 -4.71 -12.19
CA LEU A 124 -4.60 -3.44 -11.48
C LEU A 124 -3.49 -3.12 -10.49
N CYS A 125 -3.13 -4.11 -9.68
CA CYS A 125 -2.09 -3.97 -8.68
C CYS A 125 -0.76 -3.56 -9.32
N ILE A 126 -0.41 -4.16 -10.44
CA ILE A 126 0.82 -3.86 -11.17
C ILE A 126 0.71 -2.53 -11.92
N SER A 127 -0.43 -2.24 -12.56
CA SER A 127 -0.59 -1.05 -13.39
C SER A 127 -0.70 0.26 -12.60
N ASN A 128 -1.06 0.17 -11.32
CA ASN A 128 -1.16 1.33 -10.45
C ASN A 128 0.16 1.66 -9.75
N ASN A 129 1.20 0.86 -9.95
CA ASN A 129 2.45 0.97 -9.21
C ASN A 129 3.66 0.86 -10.13
N ASP A 130 4.74 1.51 -9.72
CA ASP A 130 6.05 1.29 -10.31
C ASP A 130 6.60 -0.06 -9.86
N ILE A 131 7.56 -0.59 -10.60
CA ILE A 131 8.24 -1.84 -10.24
C ILE A 131 9.74 -1.64 -10.13
N LEU A 132 10.34 -2.41 -9.24
CA LEU A 132 11.78 -2.53 -9.08
C LEU A 132 12.26 -3.81 -9.75
N VAL A 133 13.14 -3.68 -10.74
CA VAL A 133 13.80 -4.80 -11.41
C VAL A 133 15.29 -4.51 -11.43
N ASN A 134 16.12 -5.46 -10.98
CA ASN A 134 17.59 -5.31 -10.97
C ASN A 134 18.08 -3.96 -10.42
N LYS A 135 17.55 -3.52 -9.27
CA LYS A 135 17.91 -2.25 -8.62
C LYS A 135 17.56 -0.99 -9.44
N LYS A 136 16.71 -1.10 -10.46
CA LYS A 136 16.21 0.02 -11.26
C LYS A 136 14.69 0.13 -11.15
N ILE A 137 14.20 1.34 -10.97
CA ILE A 137 12.76 1.63 -10.98
C ILE A 137 12.30 1.74 -12.43
N HIS A 138 11.24 1.01 -12.75
CA HIS A 138 10.55 1.07 -14.01
C HIS A 138 9.18 1.68 -13.76
N GLN A 139 8.94 2.84 -14.38
CA GLN A 139 7.68 3.57 -14.24
C GLN A 139 6.61 2.99 -15.15
N PHE A 140 5.42 2.78 -14.59
CA PHE A 140 4.29 2.28 -15.37
C PHE A 140 3.99 3.23 -16.53
N ASN A 141 3.66 2.66 -17.70
CA ASN A 141 3.33 3.42 -18.90
C ASN A 141 1.90 3.10 -19.37
N CYS A 142 1.65 1.86 -19.80
CA CYS A 142 0.35 1.44 -20.31
C CYS A 142 0.16 -0.08 -20.25
N ILE A 143 -1.07 -0.53 -20.53
CA ILE A 143 -1.42 -1.94 -20.67
C ILE A 143 -1.92 -2.15 -22.09
N SER A 144 -1.60 -3.30 -22.68
CA SER A 144 -2.23 -3.83 -23.89
C SER A 144 -2.95 -5.14 -23.57
N GLY A 145 -3.58 -5.74 -24.57
CA GLY A 145 -4.28 -7.02 -24.41
C GLY A 145 -3.38 -8.14 -23.88
N ASP A 146 -2.07 -8.10 -24.14
CA ASP A 146 -1.13 -9.17 -23.80
C ASP A 146 0.07 -8.73 -22.96
N GLU A 147 0.30 -7.44 -22.80
CA GLU A 147 1.50 -6.93 -22.12
C GLU A 147 1.16 -5.78 -21.16
N VAL A 148 1.91 -5.71 -20.06
CA VAL A 148 2.01 -4.52 -19.23
C VAL A 148 3.34 -3.84 -19.54
N LYS A 149 3.25 -2.59 -19.99
CA LYS A 149 4.39 -1.79 -20.42
C LYS A 149 4.80 -0.81 -19.34
N TYR A 150 6.07 -0.88 -19.01
CA TYR A 150 6.81 0.14 -18.29
C TYR A 150 7.71 0.89 -19.27
N LYS A 151 8.27 2.05 -18.88
CA LYS A 151 9.09 2.88 -19.79
C LYS A 151 10.15 2.10 -20.58
N ASP A 152 10.86 1.18 -19.91
CA ASP A 152 12.01 0.48 -20.48
C ASP A 152 11.81 -1.05 -20.62
N ILE A 153 10.68 -1.59 -20.14
CA ILE A 153 10.43 -3.05 -20.15
C ILE A 153 8.97 -3.34 -20.49
N SER A 154 8.74 -4.42 -21.23
CA SER A 154 7.41 -4.97 -21.51
C SER A 154 7.31 -6.35 -20.86
N ILE A 155 6.24 -6.57 -20.10
CA ILE A 155 6.02 -7.82 -19.36
C ILE A 155 4.76 -8.48 -19.90
N LYS A 156 4.83 -9.76 -20.27
CA LYS A 156 3.65 -10.50 -20.71
C LYS A 156 2.66 -10.67 -19.56
N ILE A 157 1.38 -10.47 -19.83
CA ILE A 157 0.30 -10.72 -18.87
C ILE A 157 0.32 -12.17 -18.40
N ASP A 158 0.72 -13.11 -19.26
CA ASP A 158 0.85 -14.52 -18.86
C ASP A 158 1.86 -14.75 -17.73
N ASP A 159 3.00 -14.07 -17.75
CA ASP A 159 4.01 -14.17 -16.70
C ASP A 159 3.45 -13.61 -15.38
N ILE A 160 2.77 -12.47 -15.47
CA ILE A 160 2.07 -11.82 -14.36
C ILE A 160 1.02 -12.76 -13.73
N LEU A 161 0.14 -13.34 -14.54
CA LEU A 161 -0.99 -14.13 -14.04
C LEU A 161 -0.56 -15.49 -13.47
N SER A 162 0.50 -16.09 -14.02
CA SER A 162 1.02 -17.39 -13.56
C SER A 162 1.71 -17.30 -12.19
N GLU A 163 2.50 -16.26 -11.95
CA GLU A 163 3.34 -16.14 -10.75
C GLU A 163 2.67 -15.42 -9.57
N ILE A 164 1.81 -14.43 -9.81
CA ILE A 164 1.19 -13.60 -8.73
C ILE A 164 0.13 -14.38 -7.93
N SER A 165 -0.12 -15.65 -8.26
CA SER A 165 -1.01 -16.52 -7.50
C SER A 165 -0.54 -16.80 -6.05
N LYS A 166 0.72 -16.49 -5.70
CA LYS A 166 1.31 -16.79 -4.38
C LYS A 166 1.74 -15.59 -3.54
N ASN A 167 2.23 -14.51 -4.17
CA ASN A 167 2.62 -13.27 -3.50
C ASN A 167 2.21 -12.08 -4.37
N LYS A 168 1.45 -11.13 -3.84
CA LYS A 168 0.87 -10.04 -4.65
C LYS A 168 1.88 -8.98 -5.07
N MET A 169 2.98 -8.85 -4.32
CA MET A 169 3.92 -7.75 -4.44
C MET A 169 5.25 -8.14 -5.11
N GLU A 170 5.50 -9.42 -5.38
CA GLU A 170 6.75 -9.86 -5.98
C GLU A 170 6.50 -11.02 -6.95
N PHE A 171 7.13 -10.98 -8.13
CA PHE A 171 6.89 -11.97 -9.18
C PHE A 171 8.10 -12.12 -10.12
N SER A 172 8.18 -13.27 -10.78
CA SER A 172 9.15 -13.53 -11.84
C SER A 172 8.51 -13.34 -13.22
N PHE A 173 9.30 -12.96 -14.21
CA PHE A 173 8.85 -12.83 -15.60
C PHE A 173 10.00 -13.08 -16.58
N PHE A 174 9.70 -13.25 -17.87
CA PHE A 174 10.71 -13.58 -18.87
C PHE A 174 10.79 -12.52 -19.98
N ILE A 175 12.01 -12.07 -20.29
CA ILE A 175 12.30 -11.29 -21.49
C ILE A 175 13.28 -12.12 -22.32
N ASN A 176 12.90 -12.47 -23.56
CA ASN A 176 13.72 -13.29 -24.46
C ASN A 176 14.25 -14.57 -23.78
N GLU A 177 13.38 -15.27 -23.05
CA GLU A 177 13.70 -16.50 -22.29
C GLU A 177 14.62 -16.32 -21.07
N PHE A 178 15.07 -15.09 -20.78
CA PHE A 178 15.82 -14.81 -19.55
C PHE A 178 14.87 -14.45 -18.40
N PRO A 179 15.02 -15.08 -17.22
CA PRO A 179 14.20 -14.77 -16.06
C PRO A 179 14.62 -13.46 -15.39
N PHE A 180 13.64 -12.68 -14.99
CA PHE A 180 13.79 -11.46 -14.20
C PHE A 180 12.89 -11.52 -12.97
N TYR A 181 13.27 -10.77 -11.96
CA TYR A 181 12.51 -10.62 -10.73
C TYR A 181 12.04 -9.18 -10.55
N ALA A 182 10.75 -9.00 -10.28
CA ALA A 182 10.14 -7.71 -10.01
C ALA A 182 9.62 -7.65 -8.57
N LYS A 183 9.80 -6.49 -7.94
CA LYS A 183 9.10 -6.09 -6.71
C LYS A 183 8.20 -4.90 -7.03
N VAL A 184 6.91 -5.00 -6.74
CA VAL A 184 5.94 -3.90 -6.87
C VAL A 184 6.18 -2.88 -5.77
N ILE A 185 6.30 -1.60 -6.15
CA ILE A 185 6.52 -0.49 -5.24
C ILE A 185 5.15 0.11 -4.88
N ASN A 186 4.55 -0.37 -3.81
CA ASN A 186 3.28 0.13 -3.27
C ASN A 186 3.44 0.53 -1.78
N PRO A 187 4.03 1.70 -1.51
CA PRO A 187 4.32 2.14 -0.16
C PRO A 187 3.07 2.36 0.69
N LEU A 188 3.20 2.18 2.01
CA LEU A 188 2.18 2.52 3.00
C LEU A 188 2.82 3.23 4.19
N PHE A 189 2.17 4.28 4.69
CA PHE A 189 2.50 4.88 5.98
C PHE A 189 1.43 4.55 7.02
N VAL A 190 1.86 4.13 8.20
CA VAL A 190 0.99 3.71 9.31
C VAL A 190 1.27 4.59 10.52
N TYR A 191 0.21 5.16 11.06
CA TYR A 191 0.25 5.97 12.28
C TYR A 191 -0.70 5.38 13.34
N VAL A 192 -0.28 5.46 14.60
CA VAL A 192 -1.10 5.11 15.76
C VAL A 192 -1.17 6.33 16.65
N VAL A 193 -2.36 6.91 16.78
CA VAL A 193 -2.57 8.26 17.28
C VAL A 193 -3.71 8.23 18.31
N PHE A 194 -3.36 8.34 19.59
CA PHE A 194 -4.32 8.33 20.69
C PHE A 194 -4.16 9.59 21.54
N GLY A 195 -5.27 10.27 21.82
CA GLY A 195 -5.29 11.53 22.56
C GLY A 195 -4.99 12.78 21.73
N ASP A 196 -5.44 13.93 22.24
CA ASP A 196 -5.43 15.20 21.51
C ASP A 196 -4.01 15.71 21.20
N ASP A 197 -3.09 15.67 22.18
CA ASP A 197 -1.71 16.15 21.98
C ASP A 197 -0.96 15.38 20.90
N VAL A 198 -1.16 14.06 20.86
CA VAL A 198 -0.56 13.17 19.85
C VAL A 198 -1.21 13.43 18.48
N PHE A 199 -2.51 13.73 18.45
CA PHE A 199 -3.22 14.11 17.24
C PHE A 199 -2.70 15.44 16.66
N GLU A 200 -2.35 16.41 17.50
CA GLU A 200 -1.71 17.65 17.06
C GLU A 200 -0.34 17.41 16.42
N GLN A 201 0.50 16.55 17.02
CA GLN A 201 1.79 16.14 16.45
C GLN A 201 1.62 15.42 15.11
N PHE A 202 0.67 14.48 15.05
CA PHE A 202 0.33 13.73 13.85
C PHE A 202 -0.06 14.64 12.67
N LYS A 203 -0.83 15.71 12.91
CA LYS A 203 -1.16 16.67 11.85
C LYS A 203 0.08 17.33 11.24
N LEU A 204 1.09 17.65 12.06
CA LEU A 204 2.36 18.18 11.58
C LEU A 204 3.16 17.11 10.82
N SER A 205 3.18 15.87 11.33
CA SER A 205 3.82 14.73 10.66
C SER A 205 3.24 14.48 9.27
N ILE A 206 1.90 14.33 9.14
CA ILE A 206 1.26 14.16 7.83
C ILE A 206 1.50 15.36 6.92
N LYS A 207 1.45 16.58 7.45
CA LYS A 207 1.74 17.76 6.63
C LYS A 207 3.14 17.69 6.04
N SER A 208 4.15 17.32 6.83
CA SER A 208 5.52 17.15 6.34
C SER A 208 5.65 16.00 5.34
N LEU A 209 4.94 14.88 5.57
CA LEU A 209 4.89 13.71 4.68
C LEU A 209 4.37 14.09 3.28
N CYS A 210 3.29 14.88 3.23
CA CYS A 210 2.68 15.29 1.97
C CYS A 210 3.45 16.46 1.32
N ASP A 211 3.81 17.49 2.07
CA ASP A 211 4.37 18.72 1.52
C ASP A 211 5.86 18.61 1.20
N ILE A 212 6.66 18.01 2.09
CA ILE A 212 8.10 17.82 1.90
C ILE A 212 8.35 16.48 1.22
N GLY A 213 7.80 15.40 1.79
CA GLY A 213 7.98 14.04 1.29
C GLY A 213 7.35 13.78 -0.08
N LYS A 214 6.41 14.64 -0.51
CA LYS A 214 5.61 14.50 -1.75
C LYS A 214 4.87 13.18 -1.85
N TYR A 215 4.52 12.60 -0.70
CA TYR A 215 3.83 11.34 -0.65
C TYR A 215 2.37 11.50 -1.11
N THR A 216 1.95 10.67 -2.07
CA THR A 216 0.57 10.64 -2.59
C THR A 216 -0.11 9.28 -2.38
N GLY A 217 0.55 8.33 -1.70
CA GLY A 217 0.07 6.96 -1.53
C GLY A 217 -0.94 6.79 -0.40
N ASP A 218 -1.13 5.52 -0.02
CA ASP A 218 -2.07 5.13 1.03
C ASP A 218 -1.52 5.45 2.43
N ILE A 219 -2.41 5.83 3.34
CA ILE A 219 -2.09 6.06 4.77
C ILE A 219 -3.09 5.30 5.64
N VAL A 220 -2.60 4.55 6.62
CA VAL A 220 -3.42 3.92 7.67
C VAL A 220 -3.26 4.70 8.97
N ILE A 221 -4.37 4.99 9.63
CA ILE A 221 -4.41 5.74 10.89
C ILE A 221 -5.26 4.95 11.87
N VAL A 222 -4.65 4.55 12.98
CA VAL A 222 -5.34 3.90 14.09
C VAL A 222 -5.53 4.93 15.19
N THR A 223 -6.77 5.19 15.59
CA THR A 223 -7.06 6.30 16.51
C THR A 223 -8.37 6.12 17.26
N ASP A 224 -8.49 6.79 18.41
CA ASP A 224 -9.71 6.97 19.19
C ASP A 224 -10.58 8.15 18.70
N MET A 225 -10.02 9.00 17.83
CA MET A 225 -10.74 10.14 17.23
C MET A 225 -11.87 9.68 16.30
N SER A 226 -12.94 10.47 16.22
CA SER A 226 -14.04 10.17 15.30
C SER A 226 -13.58 10.24 13.84
N HIS A 227 -14.16 9.37 13.00
CA HIS A 227 -13.84 9.32 11.57
C HIS A 227 -14.04 10.67 10.89
N GLU A 228 -15.07 11.43 11.27
CA GLU A 228 -15.39 12.75 10.75
C GLU A 228 -14.31 13.78 11.10
N ILE A 229 -13.82 13.78 12.34
CA ILE A 229 -12.77 14.69 12.80
C ILE A 229 -11.48 14.43 12.01
N VAL A 230 -11.05 13.17 11.96
CA VAL A 230 -9.83 12.76 11.26
C VAL A 230 -9.94 13.10 9.77
N THR A 231 -11.05 12.75 9.12
CA THR A 231 -11.28 13.05 7.70
C THR A 231 -11.26 14.55 7.42
N ARG A 232 -11.90 15.37 8.28
CA ARG A 232 -11.95 16.82 8.12
C ARG A 232 -10.55 17.43 8.20
N GLU A 233 -9.75 17.05 9.18
CA GLU A 233 -8.42 17.62 9.35
C GLU A 233 -7.46 17.15 8.25
N ILE A 234 -7.51 15.88 7.85
CA ILE A 234 -6.64 15.41 6.77
C ILE A 234 -7.01 16.06 5.44
N LYS A 235 -8.28 16.23 5.09
CA LYS A 235 -8.68 16.92 3.85
C LYS A 235 -8.17 18.37 3.77
N ARG A 236 -7.93 19.03 4.92
CA ARG A 236 -7.32 20.37 4.96
C ARG A 236 -5.82 20.35 4.68
N ILE A 237 -5.15 19.28 5.05
CA ILE A 237 -3.70 19.13 4.93
C ILE A 237 -3.32 18.48 3.59
N TYR A 238 -4.12 17.52 3.15
CA TYR A 238 -3.84 16.61 2.06
C TYR A 238 -4.96 16.70 1.02
N ILE A 239 -4.71 17.49 -0.01
CA ILE A 239 -5.73 17.92 -0.99
C ILE A 239 -6.16 16.76 -1.90
N LYS A 240 -5.31 15.74 -2.11
CA LYS A 240 -5.57 14.60 -3.00
C LYS A 240 -4.96 13.28 -2.47
N PRO A 241 -5.48 12.70 -1.38
CA PRO A 241 -5.13 11.33 -1.01
C PRO A 241 -5.53 10.32 -2.10
N ASN A 242 -4.69 9.32 -2.34
CA ASN A 242 -5.14 8.07 -2.98
C ASN A 242 -6.15 7.37 -2.07
N LYS A 243 -5.73 6.98 -0.85
CA LYS A 243 -6.62 6.37 0.13
C LYS A 243 -6.15 6.65 1.55
N ILE A 244 -7.09 7.05 2.41
CA ILE A 244 -6.89 7.12 3.85
C ILE A 244 -7.74 6.03 4.48
N ILE A 245 -7.13 5.16 5.28
CA ILE A 245 -7.79 4.08 5.98
C ILE A 245 -7.78 4.43 7.47
N ILE A 246 -8.95 4.73 8.02
CA ILE A 246 -9.12 5.06 9.44
C ILE A 246 -9.63 3.81 10.16
N ILE A 247 -8.88 3.38 11.17
CA ILE A 247 -9.24 2.26 12.05
C ILE A 247 -9.55 2.86 13.42
N ASN A 248 -10.81 2.90 13.78
CA ASN A 248 -11.23 3.33 15.11
C ASN A 248 -10.90 2.24 16.13
N ALA A 249 -10.13 2.61 17.15
CA ALA A 249 -9.76 1.74 18.26
C ALA A 249 -9.93 2.50 19.58
N ASN A 250 -10.36 1.81 20.63
CA ASN A 250 -10.42 2.37 21.97
C ASN A 250 -9.26 1.79 22.77
N ALA A 251 -8.25 2.60 23.05
CA ALA A 251 -7.10 2.22 23.84
C ALA A 251 -7.05 3.06 25.12
N LYS A 252 -6.89 2.41 26.28
CA LYS A 252 -6.99 3.08 27.58
C LYS A 252 -5.62 3.46 28.15
N ASP A 253 -4.59 2.73 27.75
CA ASP A 253 -3.23 2.92 28.26
C ASP A 253 -2.16 2.58 27.22
N ARG A 254 -0.91 2.72 27.64
CA ARG A 254 0.27 2.46 26.80
C ARG A 254 0.32 1.06 26.22
N LEU A 255 -0.11 0.05 26.97
CA LEU A 255 -0.10 -1.34 26.50
C LEU A 255 -1.13 -1.52 25.38
N ASP A 256 -2.30 -0.88 25.51
CA ASP A 256 -3.31 -0.90 24.46
C ASP A 256 -2.83 -0.14 23.19
N TYR A 257 -2.15 0.99 23.35
CA TYR A 257 -1.56 1.74 22.21
C TYR A 257 -0.56 0.87 21.44
N VAL A 258 0.35 0.21 22.15
CA VAL A 258 1.32 -0.74 21.57
C VAL A 258 0.61 -1.94 20.95
N GLY A 259 -0.38 -2.51 21.63
CA GLY A 259 -1.18 -3.63 21.13
C GLY A 259 -1.84 -3.29 19.80
N CYS A 260 -2.42 -2.10 19.66
CA CYS A 260 -3.02 -1.61 18.43
C CYS A 260 -2.00 -1.48 17.30
N ARG A 261 -0.81 -0.93 17.58
CA ARG A 261 0.32 -0.82 16.64
C ARG A 261 0.70 -2.19 16.07
N ILE A 262 1.07 -3.12 16.94
CA ILE A 262 1.56 -4.44 16.53
C ILE A 262 0.45 -5.26 15.86
N ASN A 263 -0.78 -5.22 16.37
CA ASN A 263 -1.91 -5.93 15.77
C ASN A 263 -2.19 -5.43 14.34
N THR A 264 -2.16 -4.10 14.12
CA THR A 264 -2.36 -3.50 12.80
C THR A 264 -1.29 -3.96 11.81
N LEU A 265 -0.02 -3.94 12.22
CA LEU A 265 1.11 -4.40 11.40
C LEU A 265 1.07 -5.92 11.12
N SER A 266 0.39 -6.70 11.96
CA SER A 266 0.19 -8.14 11.75
C SER A 266 -0.99 -8.51 10.84
N SER A 267 -1.83 -7.53 10.49
CA SER A 267 -3.09 -7.74 9.79
C SER A 267 -2.89 -8.04 8.29
N SER A 268 -3.82 -8.78 7.68
CA SER A 268 -3.81 -9.06 6.24
C SER A 268 -3.98 -7.81 5.38
N LEU A 269 -4.43 -6.68 5.96
CA LEU A 269 -4.46 -5.39 5.28
C LEU A 269 -3.07 -4.99 4.76
N MET A 270 -2.01 -5.38 5.48
CA MET A 270 -0.62 -5.05 5.15
C MET A 270 -0.09 -5.82 3.93
N PHE A 271 -0.71 -6.96 3.56
CA PHE A 271 -0.11 -7.88 2.57
C PHE A 271 0.04 -7.27 1.18
N LYS A 272 -0.77 -6.26 0.86
CA LYS A 272 -0.72 -5.59 -0.43
C LYS A 272 0.24 -4.40 -0.49
N TYR A 273 1.07 -4.20 0.53
CA TYR A 273 1.95 -3.04 0.62
C TYR A 273 3.42 -3.45 0.77
N GLN A 274 4.27 -2.70 0.09
CA GLN A 274 5.71 -2.91 -0.02
C GLN A 274 6.36 -1.60 -0.51
N PRO A 275 7.12 -0.88 0.33
CA PRO A 275 7.41 -1.13 1.74
C PRO A 275 6.34 -0.50 2.67
N ILE A 276 6.32 -0.88 3.94
CA ILE A 276 5.46 -0.26 4.96
C ILE A 276 6.34 0.52 5.93
N PHE A 277 5.97 1.76 6.22
CA PHE A 277 6.59 2.60 7.23
C PHE A 277 5.61 2.83 8.37
N TYR A 278 5.95 2.34 9.56
CA TYR A 278 5.36 2.83 10.80
C TYR A 278 6.10 4.07 11.26
N LEU A 279 5.36 5.13 11.62
CA LEU A 279 5.90 6.36 12.19
C LEU A 279 5.16 6.75 13.47
N ASP A 280 5.91 7.11 14.51
CA ASP A 280 5.38 7.86 15.65
C ASP A 280 4.91 9.26 15.19
N ALA A 281 3.93 9.81 15.90
CA ALA A 281 3.32 11.09 15.54
C ALA A 281 4.28 12.29 15.65
N ASP A 282 5.37 12.14 16.41
CA ASP A 282 6.43 13.12 16.60
C ASP A 282 7.61 12.94 15.63
N VAL A 283 7.40 12.22 14.53
CA VAL A 283 8.37 12.13 13.42
C VAL A 283 7.98 13.06 12.28
N LEU A 284 8.89 13.93 11.85
CA LEU A 284 8.72 14.76 10.67
C LEU A 284 9.54 14.26 9.47
N ILE A 285 9.00 14.48 8.28
CA ILE A 285 9.70 14.25 7.01
C ILE A 285 10.40 15.53 6.59
N ASN A 286 11.71 15.44 6.33
CA ASN A 286 12.57 16.58 5.99
C ASN A 286 13.12 16.52 4.56
N ASN A 287 12.97 15.39 3.86
CA ASN A 287 13.37 15.23 2.47
C ASN A 287 12.38 14.37 1.67
N LYS A 288 12.55 14.34 0.33
CA LYS A 288 11.76 13.47 -0.56
C LYS A 288 11.97 12.00 -0.22
N LEU A 289 10.91 11.22 -0.36
CA LEU A 289 10.90 9.81 0.07
C LEU A 289 11.42 8.82 -0.98
N ASP A 290 11.58 9.23 -2.25
CA ASP A 290 11.88 8.34 -3.37
C ASP A 290 13.06 7.42 -3.08
N ASN A 291 14.16 7.98 -2.56
CA ASN A 291 15.37 7.22 -2.26
C ASN A 291 15.18 6.23 -1.11
N VAL A 292 14.48 6.61 -0.03
CA VAL A 292 14.26 5.70 1.10
C VAL A 292 13.26 4.61 0.75
N ILE A 293 12.21 4.92 -0.02
CA ILE A 293 11.25 3.92 -0.53
C ILE A 293 11.99 2.88 -1.37
N TYR A 294 12.83 3.33 -2.31
CA TYR A 294 13.65 2.45 -3.15
C TYR A 294 14.55 1.51 -2.35
N LYS A 295 15.32 2.07 -1.39
CA LYS A 295 16.19 1.26 -0.52
C LYS A 295 15.39 0.28 0.33
N SER A 296 14.20 0.68 0.77
CA SER A 296 13.32 -0.11 1.63
C SER A 296 12.74 -1.32 0.90
N VAL A 297 12.25 -1.17 -0.34
CA VAL A 297 11.78 -2.30 -1.18
C VAL A 297 12.92 -3.28 -1.48
N SER A 298 14.14 -2.75 -1.61
CA SER A 298 15.34 -3.56 -1.88
C SER A 298 15.84 -4.32 -0.65
N SER A 299 15.39 -3.95 0.56
CA SER A 299 15.81 -4.61 1.80
C SER A 299 15.17 -6.00 1.94
N ASP A 300 15.93 -6.92 2.52
CA ASP A 300 15.45 -8.26 2.89
C ASP A 300 15.24 -8.38 4.41
N LYS A 301 15.40 -7.29 5.17
CA LYS A 301 15.22 -7.22 6.63
C LYS A 301 14.37 -6.01 7.02
N ILE A 302 13.70 -6.12 8.17
CA ILE A 302 13.04 -4.98 8.82
C ILE A 302 14.13 -4.01 9.29
N SER A 303 13.88 -2.72 9.12
CA SER A 303 14.81 -1.68 9.55
C SER A 303 14.16 -0.69 10.50
N ALA A 304 14.94 -0.25 11.48
CA ALA A 304 14.53 0.74 12.47
C ALA A 304 15.77 1.53 12.94
N GLN A 305 15.52 2.69 13.55
CA GLN A 305 16.57 3.60 14.00
C GLN A 305 17.42 2.96 15.10
N LEU A 306 18.68 2.65 14.81
CA LEU A 306 19.63 2.16 15.80
C LEU A 306 19.91 3.24 16.84
N GLU A 307 19.86 2.89 18.12
CA GLU A 307 20.18 3.83 19.19
C GLU A 307 21.70 3.86 19.45
N ASP A 308 22.53 4.24 18.47
CA ASP A 308 24.00 4.29 18.60
C ASP A 308 24.51 5.68 19.02
N TYR A 309 23.97 6.20 20.12
CA TYR A 309 24.31 7.53 20.60
C TYR A 309 25.56 7.48 21.48
N PRO A 310 26.57 8.36 21.26
CA PRO A 310 27.83 8.33 22.00
C PRO A 310 27.70 8.43 23.52
N ASN A 311 26.61 9.04 24.00
CA ASN A 311 26.38 9.35 25.41
C ASN A 311 25.43 8.36 26.11
N PHE A 312 24.90 7.35 25.42
CA PHE A 312 23.93 6.41 25.98
C PHE A 312 24.39 4.96 25.80
N ASN A 313 24.43 4.18 26.88
CA ASN A 313 24.67 2.74 26.77
C ASN A 313 23.39 2.05 26.29
N ASN A 314 23.22 1.94 24.99
CA ASN A 314 22.05 1.28 24.38
C ASN A 314 22.35 -0.15 23.94
N LYS A 315 23.36 -0.78 24.56
CA LYS A 315 23.60 -2.21 24.37
C LYS A 315 22.45 -3.00 24.96
N ILE A 316 21.89 -3.92 24.15
CA ILE A 316 20.74 -4.73 24.54
C ILE A 316 21.00 -5.50 25.84
N LYS A 317 22.22 -5.99 26.05
CA LYS A 317 22.59 -6.74 27.26
C LYS A 317 22.47 -5.95 28.56
N HIS A 318 22.48 -4.62 28.49
CA HIS A 318 22.65 -3.77 29.67
C HIS A 318 21.52 -2.78 29.89
N ASN A 319 20.73 -2.49 28.86
CA ASN A 319 19.73 -1.43 28.93
C ASN A 319 18.31 -1.99 28.77
N ILE A 320 17.47 -1.67 29.75
CA ILE A 320 16.07 -2.10 29.83
C ILE A 320 15.23 -1.44 28.73
N SER A 321 15.56 -0.22 28.29
CA SER A 321 14.81 0.48 27.24
C SER A 321 14.85 -0.24 25.89
N VAL A 322 15.93 -0.97 25.64
CA VAL A 322 16.19 -1.72 24.40
C VAL A 322 16.01 -3.23 24.56
N GLY A 323 15.49 -3.69 25.71
CA GLY A 323 15.00 -5.05 25.88
C GLY A 323 15.87 -6.02 26.68
N SER A 324 16.83 -5.54 27.49
CA SER A 324 17.68 -6.42 28.32
C SER A 324 16.89 -7.45 29.16
N THR A 325 15.71 -7.08 29.66
CA THR A 325 14.81 -7.96 30.42
C THR A 325 14.54 -9.29 29.72
N LEU A 326 14.11 -9.25 28.44
CA LEU A 326 13.74 -10.45 27.70
C LEU A 326 14.95 -11.31 27.35
N PHE A 327 16.10 -10.69 27.11
CA PHE A 327 17.34 -11.41 26.83
C PHE A 327 17.96 -12.02 28.07
N SER A 328 17.83 -11.40 29.25
CA SER A 328 18.34 -11.96 30.51
C SER A 328 17.64 -13.25 30.94
N GLU A 329 16.40 -13.46 30.47
CA GLU A 329 15.62 -14.68 30.74
C GLU A 329 15.75 -15.72 29.62
N SER A 330 16.51 -15.44 28.57
CA SER A 330 16.63 -16.29 27.39
C SER A 330 18.01 -16.91 27.29
N GLU A 331 18.10 -18.18 26.89
CA GLU A 331 19.38 -18.86 26.57
C GLU A 331 20.05 -18.35 25.28
N PHE A 332 19.48 -17.34 24.63
CA PHE A 332 19.97 -16.84 23.34
C PHE A 332 21.04 -15.77 23.58
N ASP A 333 22.27 -16.02 23.13
CA ASP A 333 23.34 -15.03 23.23
C ASP A 333 23.22 -13.99 22.11
N ILE A 334 22.77 -12.79 22.50
CA ILE A 334 22.59 -11.64 21.61
C ILE A 334 23.92 -10.95 21.24
N GLY A 335 25.05 -11.31 21.87
CA GLY A 335 26.32 -10.62 21.66
C GLY A 335 26.30 -9.16 22.16
N ASN A 336 27.20 -8.31 21.65
CA ASN A 336 27.36 -6.92 22.10
C ASN A 336 26.78 -5.91 21.09
N VAL A 337 25.48 -6.01 20.82
CA VAL A 337 24.77 -5.17 19.84
C VAL A 337 23.96 -4.05 20.50
N ASN A 338 23.79 -2.93 19.78
CA ASN A 338 22.90 -1.85 20.19
C ASN A 338 21.44 -2.23 19.89
N GLY A 339 20.50 -1.75 20.70
CA GLY A 339 19.09 -1.82 20.36
C GLY A 339 18.68 -0.75 19.36
N PHE A 340 17.51 -0.92 18.78
CA PHE A 340 16.85 0.10 17.97
C PHE A 340 15.64 0.69 18.68
N ASN A 341 15.26 1.89 18.27
CA ASN A 341 14.05 2.60 18.64
C ASN A 341 12.87 2.22 17.72
N ALA A 342 11.69 2.01 18.30
CA ALA A 342 10.51 1.58 17.56
C ALA A 342 9.66 2.72 16.94
N GLY A 343 10.10 3.98 17.07
CA GLY A 343 9.36 5.14 16.56
C GLY A 343 9.34 5.27 15.04
N ILE A 344 10.30 4.64 14.35
CA ILE A 344 10.30 4.49 12.90
C ILE A 344 10.65 3.04 12.57
N ILE A 345 9.72 2.33 11.94
CA ILE A 345 9.93 0.94 11.50
C ILE A 345 9.61 0.84 10.02
N MET A 346 10.58 0.37 9.24
CA MET A 346 10.43 0.00 7.84
C MET A 346 10.30 -1.51 7.72
N ILE A 347 9.24 -1.94 7.06
CA ILE A 347 8.95 -3.34 6.75
C ILE A 347 9.03 -3.48 5.24
N PRO A 348 9.96 -4.27 4.69
CA PRO A 348 10.17 -4.31 3.24
C PRO A 348 8.98 -4.93 2.51
N SER A 349 8.24 -5.84 3.14
CA SER A 349 7.06 -6.47 2.56
C SER A 349 6.08 -6.89 3.66
N GLY A 350 4.84 -6.40 3.61
CA GLY A 350 3.82 -6.79 4.58
C GLY A 350 3.50 -8.28 4.54
N GLU A 351 3.41 -8.85 3.34
CA GLU A 351 3.13 -10.27 3.12
C GLU A 351 4.24 -11.18 3.69
N LYS A 352 5.51 -10.80 3.57
CA LYS A 352 6.61 -11.61 4.10
C LYS A 352 6.80 -11.47 5.60
N PHE A 353 6.58 -10.28 6.17
CA PHE A 353 7.00 -9.98 7.54
C PHE A 353 5.86 -9.88 8.55
N HIS A 354 4.60 -9.98 8.14
CA HIS A 354 3.47 -9.90 9.10
C HIS A 354 3.56 -10.91 10.26
N PHE A 355 4.18 -12.08 10.02
CA PHE A 355 4.32 -13.11 11.05
C PHE A 355 5.16 -12.63 12.24
N VAL A 356 6.14 -11.75 12.01
CA VAL A 356 6.97 -11.14 13.06
C VAL A 356 6.08 -10.40 14.05
N PHE A 357 5.19 -9.55 13.54
CA PHE A 357 4.26 -8.78 14.36
C PHE A 357 3.21 -9.66 15.04
N LYS A 358 2.78 -10.75 14.38
CA LYS A 358 1.90 -11.74 15.00
C LYS A 358 2.57 -12.45 16.20
N ILE A 359 3.86 -12.78 16.08
CA ILE A 359 4.65 -13.33 17.19
C ILE A 359 4.83 -12.28 18.29
N ALA A 360 5.18 -11.05 17.93
CA ALA A 360 5.35 -9.94 18.87
C ALA A 360 4.08 -9.69 19.69
N TYR A 361 2.92 -9.62 19.03
CA TYR A 361 1.64 -9.44 19.72
C TYR A 361 1.36 -10.58 20.70
N LYS A 362 1.53 -11.83 20.26
CA LYS A 362 1.37 -13.01 21.13
C LYS A 362 2.33 -12.98 22.32
N MET A 363 3.58 -12.60 22.10
CA MET A 363 4.58 -12.50 23.14
C MET A 363 4.19 -11.45 24.18
N ILE A 364 3.78 -10.25 23.77
CA ILE A 364 3.28 -9.20 24.67
C ILE A 364 2.10 -9.72 25.50
N VAL A 365 1.09 -10.32 24.85
CA VAL A 365 -0.11 -10.81 25.55
C VAL A 365 0.24 -11.91 26.56
N LEU A 366 0.99 -12.93 26.16
CA LEU A 366 1.31 -14.07 27.04
C LEU A 366 2.24 -13.65 28.18
N TYR A 367 3.22 -12.79 27.91
CA TYR A 367 4.17 -12.32 28.92
C TYR A 367 3.46 -11.47 29.97
N THR A 368 2.63 -10.52 29.54
CA THR A 368 1.88 -9.66 30.46
C THR A 368 0.79 -10.40 31.23
N GLN A 369 0.19 -11.45 30.66
CA GLN A 369 -0.71 -12.36 31.38
C GLN A 369 0.00 -13.12 32.50
N LYS A 370 1.25 -13.55 32.27
CA LYS A 370 2.02 -14.35 33.23
C LYS A 370 2.66 -13.50 34.33
N TYR A 371 3.21 -12.35 33.98
CA TYR A 371 4.05 -11.54 34.87
C TYR A 371 3.44 -10.18 35.25
N GLY A 372 2.23 -9.88 34.77
CA GLY A 372 1.54 -8.61 35.00
C GLY A 372 1.77 -7.61 33.87
N ARG A 373 0.92 -6.57 33.80
CA ARG A 373 0.94 -5.56 32.72
C ARG A 373 2.32 -4.89 32.66
N ASP A 374 2.84 -4.34 33.76
CA ASP A 374 4.09 -3.56 33.77
C ASP A 374 5.40 -4.39 33.73
N SER A 375 5.31 -5.67 33.37
CA SER A 375 6.46 -6.59 33.34
C SER A 375 7.46 -6.31 32.21
N ILE A 376 7.08 -5.55 31.18
CA ILE A 376 7.97 -5.10 30.11
C ILE A 376 7.90 -3.56 30.06
N PRO A 377 8.95 -2.84 30.51
CA PRO A 377 8.91 -1.38 30.61
C PRO A 377 8.76 -0.64 29.26
N TYR A 378 9.18 -1.29 28.17
CA TYR A 378 9.09 -0.78 26.80
C TYR A 378 8.57 -1.89 25.88
N TYR A 379 7.27 -2.14 25.92
CA TYR A 379 6.61 -3.31 25.31
C TYR A 379 7.02 -3.59 23.86
N ASP A 380 6.82 -2.63 22.95
CA ASP A 380 7.11 -2.80 21.53
C ASP A 380 8.61 -2.84 21.26
N GLN A 381 9.37 -1.87 21.75
CA GLN A 381 10.80 -1.78 21.51
C GLN A 381 11.52 -3.03 22.03
N SER A 382 11.24 -3.46 23.26
CA SER A 382 11.89 -4.63 23.86
C SER A 382 11.53 -5.91 23.11
N VAL A 383 10.25 -6.13 22.82
CA VAL A 383 9.78 -7.37 22.17
C VAL A 383 10.24 -7.42 20.72
N LEU A 384 10.22 -6.31 19.98
CA LEU A 384 10.70 -6.26 18.60
C LEU A 384 12.21 -6.42 18.53
N ASN A 385 13.00 -5.79 19.42
CA ASN A 385 14.44 -6.07 19.51
C ASN A 385 14.68 -7.56 19.75
N TYR A 386 13.96 -8.16 20.71
CA TYR A 386 14.08 -9.59 20.99
C TYR A 386 13.82 -10.47 19.76
N ILE A 387 12.66 -10.30 19.12
CA ILE A 387 12.25 -11.12 17.99
C ILE A 387 13.15 -10.90 16.78
N LEU A 388 13.38 -9.65 16.38
CA LEU A 388 14.11 -9.39 15.14
C LEU A 388 15.56 -9.83 15.21
N TYR A 389 16.23 -9.66 16.36
CA TYR A 389 17.59 -10.18 16.51
C TYR A 389 17.62 -11.71 16.60
N LYS A 390 16.68 -12.33 17.32
CA LYS A 390 16.64 -13.79 17.48
C LYS A 390 16.41 -14.53 16.16
N PHE A 391 15.65 -13.93 15.24
CA PHE A 391 15.38 -14.50 13.92
C PHE A 391 16.31 -13.97 12.82
N ASP A 392 17.29 -13.13 13.14
CA ASP A 392 18.17 -12.44 12.18
C ASP A 392 17.39 -11.63 11.10
N LEU A 393 16.33 -10.94 11.51
CA LEU A 393 15.44 -10.17 10.64
C LEU A 393 15.62 -8.65 10.74
N TYR A 394 16.60 -8.17 11.53
CA TYR A 394 16.90 -6.75 11.71
C TYR A 394 18.06 -6.25 10.83
N SER A 395 17.93 -5.02 10.34
CA SER A 395 19.01 -4.22 9.75
C SER A 395 18.89 -2.76 10.19
N SER A 396 19.99 -2.10 10.55
CA SER A 396 19.96 -0.65 10.83
C SER A 396 19.69 0.18 9.57
N SER A 397 20.14 -0.27 8.41
CA SER A 397 19.88 0.35 7.10
C SER A 397 18.56 -0.15 6.50
N PRO A 398 17.76 0.72 5.84
CA PRO A 398 18.07 2.11 5.52
C PRO A 398 17.67 3.14 6.58
N ILE A 399 16.90 2.78 7.61
CA ILE A 399 16.26 3.78 8.48
C ILE A 399 17.28 4.59 9.29
N SER A 400 18.28 3.93 9.88
CA SER A 400 19.30 4.62 10.68
C SER A 400 20.13 5.59 9.81
N ASP A 401 20.35 5.25 8.54
CA ASP A 401 21.15 6.07 7.61
C ASP A 401 20.46 7.39 7.22
N VAL A 402 19.16 7.50 7.48
CA VAL A 402 18.33 8.63 7.02
C VAL A 402 17.48 9.22 8.14
N THR A 403 17.76 8.87 9.40
CA THR A 403 17.05 9.38 10.58
C THR A 403 18.02 10.13 11.49
N GLU A 404 17.61 11.30 11.95
CA GLU A 404 18.30 12.08 12.98
C GLU A 404 17.36 12.35 14.16
N LEU A 405 17.95 12.53 15.35
CA LEU A 405 17.22 13.05 16.49
C LEU A 405 17.21 14.57 16.50
N SER A 406 16.11 15.19 16.95
CA SER A 406 16.00 16.65 17.05
C SER A 406 17.03 17.30 17.97
N CYS A 407 17.60 16.54 18.90
CA CYS A 407 18.61 17.01 19.85
C CYS A 407 20.04 16.97 19.31
N GLU A 408 20.27 16.41 18.11
CA GLU A 408 21.58 16.33 17.49
C GLU A 408 21.86 17.54 16.60
N ALA A 409 23.10 18.02 16.59
CA ALA A 409 23.48 19.18 15.79
C ALA A 409 23.61 18.80 14.31
N GLY A 410 22.83 19.43 13.42
CA GLY A 410 23.05 19.38 11.96
C GLY A 410 21.94 18.80 11.09
N ILE A 411 20.68 19.26 11.24
CA ILE A 411 19.45 18.71 10.62
C ILE A 411 19.33 18.85 9.08
N GLN A 412 20.43 18.83 8.34
CA GLN A 412 20.41 19.21 6.92
C GLN A 412 20.15 18.05 5.96
N GLU A 413 20.52 16.81 6.27
CA GLU A 413 20.46 15.70 5.28
C GLU A 413 19.52 14.54 5.64
N ALA A 414 19.05 14.39 6.88
CA ALA A 414 18.13 13.32 7.24
C ALA A 414 16.77 13.40 6.52
N THR A 415 16.21 12.24 6.20
CA THR A 415 14.84 12.13 5.66
C THR A 415 13.81 12.18 6.78
N PHE A 416 14.08 11.53 7.90
CA PHE A 416 13.23 11.54 9.08
C PHE A 416 13.91 12.30 10.21
N VAL A 417 13.14 13.16 10.89
CA VAL A 417 13.57 13.84 12.11
C VAL A 417 12.64 13.38 13.23
N HIS A 418 13.19 12.63 14.18
CA HIS A 418 12.44 12.11 15.32
C HIS A 418 12.61 13.05 16.50
N PHE A 419 11.52 13.64 17.01
CA PHE A 419 11.53 14.61 18.11
C PHE A 419 11.60 13.93 19.49
N PHE A 420 12.59 13.06 19.65
CA PHE A 420 12.89 12.37 20.89
C PHE A 420 14.30 12.78 21.37
N PRO A 421 14.53 13.05 22.68
CA PRO A 421 13.62 12.90 23.82
C PRO A 421 12.99 14.23 24.30
N SER A 422 12.43 15.07 23.42
CA SER A 422 11.96 16.44 23.75
C SER A 422 10.76 16.54 24.72
N GLY A 423 10.28 15.42 25.28
CA GLY A 423 9.25 15.36 26.32
C GLY A 423 8.00 16.18 25.98
N ASN A 424 7.57 17.06 26.89
CA ASN A 424 6.37 17.89 26.71
C ASN A 424 6.55 19.02 25.67
N LYS A 425 7.77 19.28 25.20
CA LYS A 425 8.07 20.36 24.23
C LYS A 425 8.08 19.89 22.78
N ARG A 426 7.82 18.60 22.53
CA ARG A 426 7.82 18.00 21.18
C ARG A 426 7.03 18.82 20.17
N LEU A 427 5.78 19.15 20.51
CA LEU A 427 4.90 19.89 19.60
C LEU A 427 5.45 21.28 19.25
N GLU A 428 6.02 21.99 20.22
CA GLU A 428 6.62 23.32 20.01
C GLU A 428 7.85 23.23 19.11
N GLU A 429 8.72 22.24 19.32
CA GLU A 429 9.90 22.02 18.50
C GLU A 429 9.56 21.62 17.06
N MET A 430 8.55 20.76 16.87
CA MET A 430 8.04 20.40 15.55
C MET A 430 7.49 21.62 14.81
N LYS A 431 6.70 22.46 15.49
CA LYS A 431 6.17 23.73 14.94
C LYS A 431 7.33 24.64 14.51
N LYS A 432 8.33 24.83 15.38
CA LYS A 432 9.51 25.66 15.09
C LYS A 432 10.27 25.14 13.86
N PHE A 433 10.52 23.84 13.79
CA PHE A 433 11.20 23.21 12.67
C PHE A 433 10.50 23.47 11.33
N LEU A 434 9.19 23.25 11.27
CA LEU A 434 8.41 23.47 10.04
C LEU A 434 8.30 24.96 9.65
N TYR A 435 8.30 25.86 10.64
CA TYR A 435 8.32 27.31 10.39
C TYR A 435 9.66 27.74 9.77
N GLU A 436 10.78 27.28 10.31
CA GLU A 436 12.12 27.55 9.77
C GLU A 436 12.28 27.03 8.33
N LYS A 437 11.65 25.88 8.02
CA LYS A 437 11.56 25.31 6.67
C LYS A 437 10.54 26.00 5.75
N LYS A 438 9.82 27.01 6.25
CA LYS A 438 8.77 27.77 5.53
C LYS A 438 7.62 26.90 4.99
N ILE A 439 7.35 25.78 5.67
CA ILE A 439 6.27 24.84 5.31
C ILE A 439 4.93 25.27 5.93
N ILE A 440 4.99 25.91 7.08
CA ILE A 440 3.84 26.53 7.73
C ILE A 440 4.02 28.06 7.74
N GLY A 441 2.98 28.78 7.34
CA GLY A 441 2.92 30.25 7.48
C GLY A 441 2.37 30.65 8.85
N GLU A 442 2.53 31.93 9.21
CA GLU A 442 2.05 32.49 10.49
C GLU A 442 0.57 32.18 10.75
N LYS A 443 -0.30 32.25 9.73
CA LYS A 443 -1.73 31.94 9.86
C LYS A 443 -2.03 30.48 10.25
N PHE A 444 -1.20 29.51 9.82
CA PHE A 444 -1.37 28.11 10.21
C PHE A 444 -0.95 27.91 11.67
N LEU A 445 0.17 28.52 12.08
CA LEU A 445 0.60 28.57 13.47
C LEU A 445 -0.48 29.16 14.38
N GLU A 446 -1.08 30.30 13.99
CA GLU A 446 -2.15 30.95 14.74
C GLU A 446 -3.38 30.05 14.91
N SER A 447 -3.80 29.34 13.85
CA SER A 447 -4.97 28.44 13.90
C SER A 447 -4.82 27.23 14.84
N ILE A 448 -3.57 26.80 15.09
CA ILE A 448 -3.26 25.72 16.02
C ILE A 448 -3.09 26.30 17.44
N MET A 449 -2.42 27.44 17.58
CA MET A 449 -2.18 28.09 18.87
C MET A 449 -3.44 28.67 19.53
N HIS A 450 -4.46 29.08 18.76
CA HIS A 450 -5.67 29.66 19.34
C HIS A 450 -6.52 28.67 20.14
N ARG A 451 -6.30 27.35 19.99
CA ARG A 451 -7.00 26.30 20.74
C ARG A 451 -6.40 25.99 22.11
N GLU A 452 -5.18 26.40 22.39
CA GLU A 452 -4.52 26.21 23.70
C GLU A 452 -4.91 27.31 24.73
N ARG A 453 -5.78 28.25 24.35
CA ARG A 453 -6.22 29.38 25.21
C ARG A 453 -7.73 29.41 25.52
N VAL A 454 -8.48 28.34 25.24
CA VAL A 454 -9.92 28.23 25.56
C VAL A 454 -10.16 27.11 26.56
#